data_AF-A0A920AIF1-F1
#
_entry.id   AF-A0A920AIF1-F1
#
_cell.length_a   1.000
_cell.length_b   1.000
_cell.length_c   1.000
_cell.angle_alpha   90.00
_cell.angle_beta   90.00
_cell.angle_gamma   90.00
#
_symmetry.space_group_name_H-M   'P 1'
#
loop_
_entity.id
_entity.type
_entity.pdbx_description
1 polymer ?
#
loop_
_entity_poly.entity_id
_entity_poly.type
_entity_poly.pdbx_seq_one_letter_code
_entity_poly.pdbx_strand_id
1 'polypeptide(L)'
;MKKIPFFDKKSLLYVFAFLDGLSVAAGALFGFFFPKLLSDVFGSNFQTNDLIWFKFVLLPGIAINVLYMYFALTKDRPLILLSNILRTLTTVGFFLMWGQAVVLRSLLNLMIIHHIVAISITLFLYFRKLDNQNTVISTKTEDLQEN
;
A
#
# COMPACT_ATOMS: atom_id res chain seq x y z
N MET A 1 -15.58 -18.93 22.87
CA MET A 1 -14.30 -18.24 22.54
C MET A 1 -14.53 -16.73 22.53
N LYS A 2 -13.97 -16.00 23.51
CA LYS A 2 -14.01 -14.52 23.54
C LYS A 2 -13.22 -14.00 22.34
N LYS A 3 -13.89 -13.29 21.41
CA LYS A 3 -13.21 -12.60 20.31
C LYS A 3 -12.31 -11.53 20.91
N ILE A 4 -11.00 -11.64 20.68
CA ILE A 4 -10.02 -10.62 21.06
C ILE A 4 -10.43 -9.32 20.34
N PRO A 5 -10.73 -8.23 21.07
CA PRO A 5 -11.33 -7.02 20.48
C PRO A 5 -10.44 -6.29 19.47
N PHE A 6 -9.16 -6.68 19.36
CA PHE A 6 -8.23 -6.16 18.36
C PHE A 6 -8.57 -6.60 16.91
N PHE A 7 -9.35 -7.68 16.74
CA PHE A 7 -9.70 -8.28 15.44
C PHE A 7 -11.17 -8.05 15.03
N ASP A 8 -11.69 -6.83 15.16
CA ASP A 8 -12.88 -6.47 14.41
C ASP A 8 -12.53 -6.42 12.91
N LYS A 9 -13.31 -7.05 12.03
CA LYS A 9 -13.00 -7.13 10.58
C LYS A 9 -12.83 -5.75 9.91
N LYS A 10 -13.30 -4.66 10.54
CA LYS A 10 -13.02 -3.26 10.14
C LYS A 10 -11.56 -2.90 10.45
N SER A 11 -11.03 -3.32 11.59
CA SER A 11 -9.65 -3.05 12.02
C SER A 11 -8.62 -3.65 11.06
N LEU A 12 -8.93 -4.78 10.41
CA LEU A 12 -7.97 -5.50 9.58
C LEU A 12 -7.54 -4.69 8.34
N LEU A 13 -8.46 -3.95 7.71
CA LEU A 13 -8.11 -3.02 6.61
C LEU A 13 -7.13 -1.94 7.10
N TYR A 14 -7.41 -1.33 8.25
CA TYR A 14 -6.60 -0.24 8.79
C TYR A 14 -5.24 -0.75 9.29
N VAL A 15 -5.20 -1.89 9.98
CA VAL A 15 -3.95 -2.52 10.44
C VAL A 15 -3.09 -2.92 9.25
N PHE A 16 -3.69 -3.52 8.21
CA PHE A 16 -2.96 -3.87 7.00
C PHE A 16 -2.43 -2.62 6.29
N ALA A 17 -3.27 -1.62 6.05
CA ALA A 17 -2.89 -0.37 5.42
C ALA A 17 -1.75 0.33 6.18
N PHE A 18 -1.81 0.34 7.52
CA PHE A 18 -0.75 0.90 8.34
C PHE A 18 0.56 0.14 8.20
N LEU A 19 0.55 -1.19 8.32
CA LEU A 19 1.77 -2.01 8.23
C LEU A 19 2.40 -1.97 6.85
N ASP A 20 1.57 -1.99 5.80
CA ASP A 20 2.02 -1.85 4.41
C ASP A 20 2.63 -0.47 4.16
N GLY A 21 1.95 0.60 4.57
CA GLY A 21 2.50 1.96 4.49
C GLY A 21 3.80 2.12 5.27
N LEU A 22 3.89 1.53 6.47
CA LEU A 22 5.10 1.55 7.28
C LEU A 22 6.26 0.83 6.60
N SER A 23 6.01 -0.37 6.06
CA SER A 23 7.01 -1.17 5.36
C SER A 23 7.59 -0.41 4.17
N VAL A 24 6.73 0.20 3.34
CA VAL A 24 7.18 0.93 2.15
C VAL A 24 7.86 2.23 2.53
N ALA A 25 7.32 3.00 3.49
CA ALA A 25 7.93 4.24 3.94
C ALA A 25 9.31 4.00 4.58
N ALA A 26 9.45 2.96 5.40
CA ALA A 26 10.72 2.57 5.99
C ALA A 26 11.73 2.12 4.93
N GLY A 27 11.31 1.28 3.97
CA GLY A 27 12.16 0.85 2.86
C GLY A 27 12.62 2.03 1.99
N ALA A 28 11.73 2.97 1.70
CA ALA A 28 12.04 4.16 0.91
C ALA A 28 12.96 5.14 1.67
N LEU A 29 12.74 5.34 2.97
CA LEU A 29 13.64 6.12 3.82
C LEU A 29 15.03 5.48 3.88
N PHE A 30 15.10 4.17 4.09
CA PHE A 30 16.37 3.45 4.09
C PHE A 30 17.11 3.61 2.77
N GLY A 31 16.42 3.46 1.64
CA GLY A 31 17.01 3.66 0.32
C GLY A 31 17.41 5.10 0.02
N PHE A 32 16.74 6.08 0.62
CA PHE A 32 17.07 7.49 0.46
C PHE A 32 18.39 7.85 1.17
N PHE A 33 18.59 7.35 2.39
CA PHE A 33 19.81 7.58 3.17
C PHE A 33 20.98 6.69 2.73
N PHE A 34 20.69 5.45 2.32
CA PHE A 34 21.70 4.44 1.96
C PHE A 34 21.52 3.89 0.54
N PRO A 35 21.46 4.74 -0.50
CA PRO A 35 21.18 4.31 -1.88
C PRO A 35 22.29 3.43 -2.46
N LYS A 36 23.54 3.67 -2.04
CA LYS A 36 24.69 2.89 -2.49
C LYS A 36 24.69 1.48 -1.91
N LEU A 37 24.31 1.35 -0.64
CA LEU A 37 24.15 0.05 0.01
C LEU A 37 23.06 -0.78 -0.67
N LEU A 38 21.90 -0.18 -0.98
CA LEU A 38 20.87 -0.86 -1.76
C LEU A 38 21.37 -1.22 -3.16
N SER A 39 22.03 -0.30 -3.85
CA SER A 39 22.64 -0.59 -5.16
C SER A 39 23.52 -1.83 -5.13
N ASP A 40 24.37 -1.93 -4.12
CA ASP A 40 25.36 -3.01 -4.01
C ASP A 40 24.68 -4.33 -3.62
N VAL A 41 23.69 -4.31 -2.73
CA VAL A 41 22.86 -5.49 -2.36
C VAL A 41 22.11 -6.05 -3.57
N PHE A 42 21.59 -5.17 -4.42
CA PHE A 42 20.84 -5.56 -5.62
C PHE A 42 21.73 -5.76 -6.86
N GLY A 43 23.06 -5.66 -6.71
CA GLY A 43 24.02 -5.84 -7.80
C GLY A 43 23.86 -4.83 -8.94
N SER A 44 23.23 -3.69 -8.68
CA SER A 44 22.88 -2.72 -9.72
C SER A 44 24.06 -1.82 -10.09
N ASN A 45 25.04 -1.60 -9.22
CA ASN A 45 26.21 -0.74 -9.54
C ASN A 45 25.80 0.68 -10.01
N PHE A 46 24.84 1.32 -9.33
CA PHE A 46 24.40 2.68 -9.64
C PHE A 46 25.58 3.66 -9.72
N GLN A 47 25.62 4.45 -10.80
CA GLN A 47 26.54 5.57 -10.92
C GLN A 47 26.01 6.81 -10.18
N THR A 48 26.81 7.86 -10.06
CA THR A 48 26.47 9.08 -9.30
C THR A 48 25.13 9.69 -9.72
N ASN A 49 24.83 9.75 -11.03
CA ASN A 49 23.55 10.24 -11.53
C ASN A 49 22.39 9.29 -11.20
N ASP A 50 22.59 7.97 -11.29
CA ASP A 50 21.56 6.99 -10.96
C ASP A 50 21.20 7.03 -9.47
N LEU A 51 22.20 7.24 -8.60
CA LEU A 51 21.99 7.40 -7.16
C LEU A 51 21.15 8.64 -6.84
N ILE A 52 21.38 9.75 -7.55
CA ILE A 52 20.58 10.98 -7.39
C ILE A 52 19.14 10.73 -7.87
N TRP A 53 18.98 10.18 -9.07
CA TRP A 53 17.66 9.83 -9.62
C TRP A 53 16.90 8.85 -8.73
N PHE A 54 17.59 7.86 -8.18
CA PHE A 54 17.01 6.89 -7.26
C PHE A 54 16.45 7.57 -6.00
N LYS A 55 17.18 8.53 -5.41
CA LYS A 55 16.65 9.32 -4.27
C LYS A 55 15.41 10.14 -4.64
N PHE A 56 15.41 10.76 -5.82
CA PHE A 56 14.24 11.50 -6.31
C PHE A 56 13.01 10.61 -6.49
N VAL A 57 13.20 9.39 -7.00
CA VAL A 57 12.15 8.38 -7.16
C VAL A 57 11.58 7.92 -5.81
N LEU A 58 12.41 7.85 -4.76
CA LEU A 58 11.99 7.40 -3.43
C LEU A 58 11.16 8.45 -2.66
N LEU A 59 11.34 9.74 -2.93
CA LEU A 59 10.65 10.83 -2.21
C LEU A 59 9.11 10.72 -2.28
N PRO A 60 8.48 10.55 -3.47
CA PRO A 60 7.05 10.25 -3.56
C PRO A 60 6.65 8.98 -2.82
N GLY A 61 7.52 7.96 -2.83
CA GLY A 61 7.32 6.71 -2.08
C GLY A 61 7.23 6.95 -0.57
N ILE A 62 8.06 7.82 -0.02
CA ILE A 62 7.99 8.21 1.40
C ILE A 62 6.68 8.96 1.66
N ALA A 63 6.42 10.03 0.89
CA ALA A 63 5.29 10.94 1.15
C ALA A 63 3.92 10.24 1.07
N ILE A 64 3.68 9.46 0.01
CA ILE A 64 2.39 8.79 -0.22
C ILE A 64 2.14 7.72 0.85
N ASN A 65 3.17 7.00 1.28
CA ASN A 65 3.01 5.94 2.28
C ASN A 65 2.92 6.48 3.72
N VAL A 66 3.53 7.63 4.01
CA VAL A 66 3.28 8.35 5.28
C VAL A 66 1.83 8.84 5.36
N LEU A 67 1.30 9.41 4.28
CA LEU A 67 -0.12 9.77 4.19
C LEU A 67 -1.02 8.55 4.33
N TYR A 68 -0.65 7.43 3.69
CA TYR A 68 -1.39 6.17 3.80
C TYR A 68 -1.47 5.65 5.24
N MET A 69 -0.36 5.68 5.98
CA MET A 69 -0.35 5.36 7.41
C MET A 69 -1.22 6.32 8.22
N TYR A 70 -1.15 7.62 7.93
CA TYR A 70 -2.00 8.61 8.61
C TYR A 70 -3.48 8.32 8.40
N PHE A 71 -3.91 8.02 7.17
CA PHE A 71 -5.30 7.66 6.87
C PHE A 71 -5.71 6.33 7.52
N ALA A 72 -4.79 5.39 7.66
CA ALA A 72 -5.03 4.17 8.42
C ALA A 72 -5.26 4.44 9.92
N LEU A 73 -4.48 5.35 10.52
CA LEU A 73 -4.63 5.76 11.92
C LEU A 73 -5.93 6.52 12.18
N THR A 74 -6.29 7.45 11.28
CA THR A 74 -7.55 8.21 11.37
C THR A 74 -8.77 7.39 10.95
N LYS A 75 -8.56 6.17 10.46
CA LYS A 75 -9.58 5.23 9.96
C LYS A 75 -10.39 5.79 8.79
N ASP A 76 -9.79 6.68 8.00
CA ASP A 76 -10.41 7.31 6.85
C ASP A 76 -10.39 6.39 5.63
N ARG A 77 -11.50 5.68 5.44
CA ARG A 77 -11.66 4.67 4.39
C ARG A 77 -11.57 5.24 2.95
N PRO A 78 -12.25 6.34 2.57
CA PRO A 78 -12.11 6.88 1.22
C PRO A 78 -10.70 7.40 0.94
N LEU A 79 -9.99 7.97 1.92
CA LEU A 79 -8.61 8.42 1.72
C LEU A 79 -7.61 7.27 1.58
N ILE A 80 -7.85 6.12 2.23
CA ILE A 80 -7.08 4.87 2.00
C ILE A 80 -7.25 4.40 0.54
N LEU A 81 -8.46 4.47 -0.02
CA LEU A 81 -8.70 4.13 -1.41
C LEU A 81 -7.97 5.11 -2.36
N LEU A 82 -8.09 6.41 -2.11
CA LEU A 82 -7.42 7.44 -2.89
C LEU A 82 -5.90 7.25 -2.88
N SER A 83 -5.33 7.00 -1.70
CA SER A 83 -3.90 6.73 -1.55
C SER A 83 -3.47 5.49 -2.35
N ASN A 84 -4.27 4.42 -2.37
CA ASN A 84 -4.00 3.25 -3.22
C ASN A 84 -4.11 3.53 -4.73
N ILE A 85 -5.01 4.41 -5.15
CA ILE A 85 -5.07 4.87 -6.54
C ILE A 85 -3.78 5.63 -6.89
N LEU A 86 -3.33 6.56 -6.03
CA LEU A 86 -2.07 7.27 -6.21
C LEU A 86 -0.86 6.32 -6.23
N ARG A 87 -0.85 5.30 -5.38
CA ARG A 87 0.18 4.25 -5.37
C ARG A 87 0.17 3.44 -6.66
N THR A 88 -1.00 3.13 -7.21
CA THR A 88 -1.12 2.49 -8.52
C THR A 88 -0.53 3.38 -9.61
N LEU A 89 -0.90 4.68 -9.65
CA LEU A 89 -0.40 5.62 -10.66
C LEU A 89 1.12 5.79 -10.60
N THR A 90 1.69 5.89 -9.41
CA THR A 90 3.15 5.96 -9.23
C THR A 90 3.83 4.66 -9.64
N THR A 91 3.25 3.50 -9.32
CA THR A 91 3.76 2.19 -9.76
C THR A 91 3.73 2.05 -11.29
N VAL A 92 2.66 2.52 -11.95
CA VAL A 92 2.58 2.56 -13.42
C VAL A 92 3.59 3.54 -14.00
N GLY A 93 3.78 4.71 -13.38
CA GLY A 93 4.82 5.66 -13.76
C GLY A 93 6.21 5.03 -13.72
N PHE A 94 6.52 4.31 -12.64
CA PHE A 94 7.75 3.53 -12.52
C PHE A 94 7.86 2.44 -13.60
N PHE A 95 6.78 1.72 -13.87
CA PHE A 95 6.74 0.73 -14.95
C PHE A 95 7.01 1.35 -16.32
N LEU A 96 6.54 2.57 -16.62
CA LEU A 96 6.85 3.26 -17.88
C LEU A 96 8.32 3.70 -17.95
N MET A 97 8.89 4.12 -16.82
CA MET A 97 10.32 4.47 -16.71
C MET A 97 11.25 3.24 -16.77
N TRP A 98 10.72 2.03 -16.56
CA TRP A 98 11.43 0.74 -16.67
C TRP A 98 12.18 0.59 -18.00
N GLY A 99 11.59 1.08 -19.10
CA GLY A 99 12.19 0.97 -20.44
C GLY A 99 13.58 1.60 -20.55
N GLN A 100 13.87 2.66 -19.79
CA GLN A 100 15.09 3.45 -19.95
C GLN A 100 16.20 3.14 -18.93
N ALA A 101 15.87 2.61 -17.75
CA ALA A 101 16.85 2.31 -16.71
C ALA A 101 17.12 0.80 -16.60
N VAL A 102 18.11 0.30 -17.35
CA VAL A 102 18.55 -1.12 -17.34
C VAL A 102 18.96 -1.59 -15.94
N VAL A 103 19.42 -0.65 -15.10
CA VAL A 103 20.06 -0.94 -13.82
C VAL A 103 19.10 -0.84 -12.62
N LEU A 104 18.06 0.01 -12.69
CA LEU A 104 17.01 0.07 -11.66
C LEU A 104 16.06 -1.15 -11.69
N ARG A 105 16.14 -1.98 -12.73
CA ARG A 105 15.18 -3.04 -13.09
C ARG A 105 14.83 -3.99 -11.95
N SER A 106 15.82 -4.54 -11.27
CA SER A 106 15.59 -5.56 -10.24
C SER A 106 14.88 -5.00 -9.01
N LEU A 107 15.24 -3.78 -8.60
CA LEU A 107 14.69 -3.09 -7.45
C LEU A 107 13.27 -2.55 -7.76
N LEU A 108 13.09 -2.03 -8.98
CA LEU A 108 11.80 -1.57 -9.48
C LEU A 108 10.81 -2.74 -9.61
N ASN A 109 11.25 -3.89 -10.11
CA ASN A 109 10.42 -5.09 -10.23
C ASN A 109 9.94 -5.58 -8.86
N LEU A 110 10.83 -5.61 -7.86
CA LEU A 110 10.45 -5.99 -6.50
C LEU A 110 9.40 -5.02 -5.93
N MET A 111 9.60 -3.72 -6.12
CA MET A 111 8.67 -2.69 -5.66
C MET A 111 7.31 -2.78 -6.37
N ILE A 112 7.30 -3.02 -7.69
CA ILE A 112 6.09 -3.20 -8.48
C ILE A 112 5.33 -4.45 -8.00
N ILE A 113 6.00 -5.59 -7.84
CA ILE A 113 5.37 -6.83 -7.36
C ILE A 113 4.79 -6.64 -5.96
N HIS A 114 5.57 -6.05 -5.04
CA HIS A 114 5.11 -5.74 -3.69
C HIS A 114 3.87 -4.84 -3.72
N HIS A 115 3.89 -3.78 -4.52
CA HIS A 115 2.75 -2.88 -4.67
C HIS A 115 1.52 -3.58 -5.25
N ILE A 116 1.66 -4.41 -6.28
CA ILE A 116 0.53 -5.17 -6.83
C ILE A 116 -0.11 -6.04 -5.74
N VAL A 117 0.69 -6.82 -5.01
CA VAL A 117 0.18 -7.69 -3.93
C VAL A 117 -0.50 -6.88 -2.83
N ALA A 118 0.13 -5.79 -2.37
CA ALA A 118 -0.40 -4.94 -1.31
C ALA A 118 -1.69 -4.21 -1.71
N ILE A 119 -1.74 -3.69 -2.95
CA ILE A 119 -2.93 -3.03 -3.50
C ILE A 119 -4.07 -4.05 -3.65
N SER A 120 -3.79 -5.26 -4.15
CA SER A 120 -4.80 -6.32 -4.24
C SER A 120 -5.36 -6.72 -2.89
N ILE A 121 -4.51 -6.90 -1.87
CA ILE A 121 -4.96 -7.22 -0.51
C ILE A 121 -5.79 -6.06 0.05
N THR A 122 -5.36 -4.81 -0.14
CA THR A 122 -6.12 -3.67 0.36
C THR A 122 -7.45 -3.53 -0.34
N LEU A 123 -7.53 -3.67 -1.67
CA LEU A 123 -8.79 -3.65 -2.42
C LEU A 123 -9.72 -4.76 -1.95
N PHE A 124 -9.19 -5.97 -1.77
CA PHE A 124 -9.96 -7.08 -1.22
C PHE A 124 -10.51 -6.74 0.17
N LEU A 125 -9.67 -6.25 1.11
CA LEU A 125 -10.11 -5.84 2.44
C LEU A 125 -11.08 -4.65 2.41
N TYR A 126 -10.90 -3.74 1.45
CA TYR A 126 -11.76 -2.59 1.23
C TYR A 126 -13.15 -3.02 0.79
N PHE A 127 -13.29 -3.96 -0.14
CA PHE A 127 -14.61 -4.41 -0.60
C PHE A 127 -15.24 -5.50 0.27
N ARG A 128 -14.43 -6.27 1.03
CA ARG A 128 -14.88 -7.36 1.92
C ARG A 128 -15.72 -6.93 3.14
N LYS A 129 -16.25 -5.69 3.18
CA LYS A 129 -17.12 -5.22 4.27
C LYS A 129 -18.43 -4.57 3.82
N LEU A 130 -19.13 -5.20 2.89
CA LEU A 130 -20.53 -4.87 2.55
C LEU A 130 -21.52 -6.02 2.81
N ASP A 131 -21.10 -7.27 2.86
CA ASP A 131 -22.04 -8.42 2.98
C ASP A 131 -22.77 -8.55 4.33
N ASN A 132 -22.21 -8.01 5.42
CA ASN A 132 -22.77 -8.21 6.76
C ASN A 132 -23.82 -7.17 7.17
N GLN A 133 -24.11 -6.16 6.34
CA GLN A 133 -25.20 -5.22 6.63
C GLN A 133 -26.46 -5.50 5.80
N ASN A 134 -26.34 -6.13 4.63
CA ASN A 134 -27.51 -6.51 3.82
C ASN A 134 -28.27 -7.71 4.40
N THR A 135 -27.58 -8.60 5.10
CA THR A 135 -28.20 -9.76 5.78
C THR A 135 -29.04 -9.38 7.00
N VAL A 136 -28.72 -8.25 7.66
CA VAL A 136 -29.46 -7.76 8.84
C VAL A 136 -30.67 -6.92 8.44
N ILE A 137 -30.65 -6.29 7.26
CA ILE A 137 -31.81 -5.54 6.74
C ILE A 137 -32.85 -6.48 6.12
N SER A 138 -32.43 -7.56 5.45
CA SER A 138 -33.35 -8.56 4.90
C SER A 138 -34.17 -9.26 6.00
N THR A 139 -33.51 -9.71 7.06
CA THR A 139 -34.18 -10.40 8.19
C THR A 139 -35.11 -9.47 8.97
N LYS A 140 -34.72 -8.21 9.18
CA LYS A 140 -35.55 -7.25 9.92
C LYS A 140 -36.80 -6.79 9.16
N THR A 141 -36.82 -6.94 7.84
CA THR A 141 -37.99 -6.56 7.01
C THR A 141 -39.00 -7.72 6.92
N GLU A 142 -38.53 -8.97 6.94
CA GLU A 142 -39.40 -10.16 7.01
C GLU A 142 -40.14 -10.24 8.36
N ASP A 143 -39.47 -9.93 9.48
CA ASP A 143 -40.07 -9.96 10.82
C ASP A 143 -41.13 -8.86 11.07
N LEU A 144 -41.16 -7.81 10.24
CA LEU A 144 -42.12 -6.69 10.35
C LEU A 144 -43.34 -6.82 9.43
N GLN A 145 -43.36 -7.82 8.55
CA GLN A 145 -44.51 -8.10 7.68
C GLN A 145 -45.40 -9.24 8.20
N GLU A 146 -45.00 -9.90 9.29
CA GLU A 146 -45.75 -11.01 9.92
C GLU A 146 -46.51 -10.61 11.21
N ASN A 147 -46.87 -9.33 11.37
CA ASN A 147 -47.72 -8.88 12.49
C ASN A 147 -48.81 -7.91 12.05
#